data_AF-A0A954IRH5-F1
#
_entry.id   AF-A0A954IRH5-F1
#
_cell.length_a   1.000
_cell.length_b   1.000
_cell.length_c   1.000
_cell.angle_alpha   90.00
_cell.angle_beta   90.00
_cell.angle_gamma   90.00
#
_symmetry.space_group_name_H-M   'P 1'
#
loop_
_entity.id
_entity.type
_entity.pdbx_description
1 polymer ?
#
loop_
_entity_poly.entity_id
_entity_poly.type
_entity_poly.pdbx_seq_one_letter_code
_entity_poly.pdbx_strand_id
1 'polypeptide(L)'
;MSYRQEHIGWKYYDFREKHAKMIHMNRTSLPSVSPPKEWVDVPCMKLVLFLIATLSSQVPTQADDGVVFPKKVKAILETRCVDCHGRDTSEANVRLDNLEQLNTAAQLELLNRVQDQLFFGLMPPKEAEAPDEMERALLSNWLRNELRNRNASKLDEKLREPAFGNYVDHVKLFDGSTTEKPFTPARRWLVSPQIFHERVNAVFKLTGRSRQRSFYGVTNPIVLPEHSGVRYYDTTALDGGHLLIMLNNARWISQKQIFAATH
;
A
#
# COMPACT_ATOMS: atom_id res chain seq x y z
N MET A 1 -31.09 -20.93 -8.39
CA MET A 1 -31.06 -19.52 -8.84
C MET A 1 -29.89 -19.38 -9.81
N SER A 2 -30.20 -19.24 -11.10
CA SER A 2 -29.25 -19.21 -12.20
C SER A 2 -28.62 -17.82 -12.31
N TYR A 3 -27.29 -17.72 -12.17
CA TYR A 3 -26.56 -16.46 -12.34
C TYR A 3 -25.98 -16.39 -13.76
N ARG A 4 -26.45 -15.38 -14.50
CA ARG A 4 -26.05 -15.02 -15.86
C ARG A 4 -24.64 -14.42 -15.81
N GLN A 5 -23.66 -15.08 -16.46
CA GLN A 5 -22.32 -14.54 -16.67
C GLN A 5 -22.38 -13.47 -17.77
N GLU A 6 -22.23 -12.21 -17.37
CA GLU A 6 -22.01 -11.11 -18.31
C GLU A 6 -20.51 -11.04 -18.64
N HIS A 7 -20.21 -11.08 -19.95
CA HIS A 7 -18.88 -10.99 -20.50
C HIS A 7 -18.27 -9.60 -20.25
N ILE A 8 -17.29 -9.52 -19.35
CA ILE A 8 -16.48 -8.31 -19.18
C ILE A 8 -15.23 -8.45 -20.05
N GLY A 9 -15.29 -7.82 -21.22
CA GLY A 9 -14.18 -7.71 -22.15
C GLY A 9 -13.02 -6.91 -21.57
N TRP A 10 -11.81 -7.32 -21.94
CA TRP A 10 -10.54 -6.69 -21.64
C TRP A 10 -10.53 -5.23 -22.10
N LYS A 11 -10.63 -4.28 -21.17
CA LYS A 11 -10.23 -2.89 -21.42
C LYS A 11 -9.14 -2.49 -20.43
N TYR A 12 -7.93 -2.43 -20.96
CA TYR A 12 -6.74 -1.90 -20.31
C TYR A 12 -6.98 -0.45 -19.87
N TYR A 13 -6.69 -0.14 -18.61
CA TYR A 13 -6.47 1.22 -18.12
C TYR A 13 -4.97 1.49 -18.12
N ASP A 14 -4.51 2.31 -19.07
CA ASP A 14 -3.14 2.82 -19.14
C ASP A 14 -3.02 4.07 -18.25
N PHE A 15 -2.23 3.98 -17.18
CA PHE A 15 -2.03 5.04 -16.20
C PHE A 15 -0.79 5.91 -16.50
N ARG A 16 -0.14 5.74 -17.66
CA ARG A 16 1.17 6.36 -17.94
C ARG A 16 1.16 7.66 -18.75
N GLU A 17 0.00 8.17 -19.17
CA GLU A 17 -0.06 9.35 -20.06
C GLU A 17 -0.32 10.71 -19.37
N LYS A 18 -0.68 10.77 -18.08
CA LYS A 18 -1.04 12.06 -17.44
C LYS A 18 0.10 12.86 -16.78
N HIS A 19 1.33 12.35 -16.75
CA HIS A 19 2.46 13.01 -16.07
C HIS A 19 3.49 13.69 -17.00
N ALA A 20 3.27 13.72 -18.32
CA ALA A 20 4.26 14.23 -19.28
C ALA A 20 4.02 15.66 -19.81
N LYS A 21 2.99 16.38 -19.32
CA LYS A 21 2.74 17.78 -19.73
C LYS A 21 2.67 18.73 -18.53
N MET A 22 3.82 19.01 -17.90
CA MET A 22 3.99 20.24 -17.13
C MET A 22 5.47 20.57 -16.85
N ILE A 23 6.33 20.55 -17.86
CA ILE A 23 7.66 21.17 -17.75
C ILE A 23 7.95 21.91 -19.05
N HIS A 24 7.40 23.10 -19.22
CA HIS A 24 7.97 24.15 -20.08
C HIS A 24 7.61 25.54 -19.54
N MET A 25 8.65 26.20 -19.01
CA MET A 25 8.89 27.66 -18.96
C MET A 25 7.81 28.58 -18.36
N ASN A 26 8.12 29.16 -17.21
CA ASN A 26 8.32 30.61 -17.18
C ASN A 26 9.28 31.00 -16.04
N ARG A 27 10.46 31.53 -16.40
CA ARG A 27 11.49 32.01 -15.47
C ARG A 27 11.29 33.51 -15.29
N THR A 28 10.42 33.91 -14.38
CA THR A 28 10.34 35.29 -13.92
C THR A 28 11.09 35.44 -12.59
N SER A 29 12.04 36.37 -12.61
CA SER A 29 12.98 36.76 -11.56
C SER A 29 12.38 36.92 -10.17
N LEU A 30 12.95 36.23 -9.17
CA LEU A 30 12.83 36.59 -7.76
C LEU A 30 14.04 37.47 -7.36
N PRO A 31 13.85 38.55 -6.59
CA PRO A 31 14.95 39.39 -6.13
C PRO A 31 15.78 38.66 -5.07
N SER A 32 17.10 38.73 -5.20
CA SER A 32 18.07 38.23 -4.24
C SER A 32 18.09 39.12 -3.00
N VAL A 33 17.69 38.58 -1.84
CA VAL A 33 17.91 39.22 -0.55
C VAL A 33 19.24 38.70 0.00
N SER A 34 20.23 39.58 0.11
CA SER A 34 21.52 39.30 0.76
C SER A 34 21.37 39.31 2.29
N PRO A 35 22.01 38.38 3.03
CA PRO A 35 21.98 38.39 4.49
C PRO A 35 22.82 39.55 5.07
N PRO A 36 22.47 40.05 6.28
CA PRO A 36 23.17 41.16 6.90
C PRO A 36 24.61 40.82 7.32
N LYS A 37 25.47 41.81 7.12
CA LYS A 37 26.93 41.75 7.12
C LYS A 37 27.46 42.01 8.54
N GLU A 38 27.28 41.07 9.47
CA GLU A 38 27.74 41.30 10.85
C GLU A 38 27.99 40.00 11.67
N TRP A 39 28.56 38.96 11.06
CA TRP A 39 28.97 37.73 11.80
C TRP A 39 30.22 37.07 11.20
N VAL A 40 31.25 37.86 10.89
CA VAL A 40 32.57 37.34 10.52
C VAL A 40 33.58 37.94 11.47
N ASP A 41 33.85 37.22 12.56
CA ASP A 41 35.14 37.17 13.26
C ASP A 41 35.07 36.17 14.44
N VAL A 42 35.14 34.86 14.13
CA VAL A 42 35.49 33.83 15.13
C VAL A 42 36.44 32.81 14.51
N PRO A 43 37.74 32.78 14.87
CA PRO A 43 38.71 31.89 14.26
C PRO A 43 38.77 30.57 15.05
N CYS A 44 37.85 29.66 14.78
CA CYS A 44 37.97 28.29 15.31
C CYS A 44 37.41 27.20 14.36
N MET A 45 36.74 27.58 13.27
CA MET A 45 36.02 26.64 12.42
C MET A 45 36.78 26.27 11.14
N LYS A 46 38.08 25.98 11.24
CA LYS A 46 38.86 25.40 10.13
C LYS A 46 39.36 23.98 10.38
N LEU A 47 39.16 23.43 11.58
CA LEU A 47 39.62 22.06 11.90
C LEU A 47 38.55 20.98 11.66
N VAL A 48 37.28 21.34 11.47
CA VAL A 48 36.18 20.35 11.38
C VAL A 48 35.84 19.94 9.94
N LEU A 49 36.28 20.71 8.93
CA LEU A 49 35.91 20.47 7.53
C LEU A 49 36.72 19.37 6.81
N PHE A 50 37.74 18.78 7.45
CA PHE A 50 38.59 17.74 6.83
C PHE A 50 38.25 16.31 7.24
N LEU A 51 37.20 16.10 8.05
CA LEU A 51 36.83 14.77 8.59
C LEU A 51 35.52 14.19 8.01
N ILE A 52 34.85 14.89 7.08
CA ILE A 52 33.54 14.48 6.52
C ILE A 52 33.67 13.82 5.12
N ALA A 53 34.88 13.63 4.60
CA ALA A 53 35.10 13.16 3.22
C ALA A 53 35.16 11.63 3.02
N THR A 54 34.94 10.79 4.05
CA THR A 54 35.07 9.32 3.90
C THR A 54 33.99 8.50 4.61
N LEU A 55 32.73 8.93 4.59
CA LEU A 55 31.59 8.02 4.80
C LEU A 55 30.82 7.87 3.49
N SER A 56 31.39 7.10 2.57
CA SER A 56 30.60 6.51 1.50
C SER A 56 29.70 5.47 2.15
N SER A 57 28.43 5.82 2.39
CA SER A 57 27.41 4.85 2.78
C SER A 57 27.29 3.84 1.65
N GLN A 58 27.93 2.69 1.81
CA GLN A 58 27.59 1.50 1.04
C GLN A 58 26.15 1.14 1.42
N VAL A 59 25.19 1.60 0.63
CA VAL A 59 23.88 0.98 0.59
C VAL A 59 24.15 -0.46 0.14
N PRO A 60 23.81 -1.48 0.95
CA PRO A 60 23.95 -2.85 0.50
C PRO A 60 23.06 -3.00 -0.72
N THR A 61 23.68 -3.13 -1.89
CA THR A 61 23.01 -3.63 -3.08
C THR A 61 22.58 -5.04 -2.72
N GLN A 62 21.32 -5.20 -2.35
CA GLN A 62 20.72 -6.50 -2.14
C GLN A 62 20.94 -7.26 -3.44
N ALA A 63 21.78 -8.30 -3.40
CA ALA A 63 22.01 -9.14 -4.55
C ALA A 63 20.64 -9.59 -5.07
N ASP A 64 20.36 -9.29 -6.32
CA ASP A 64 19.17 -9.75 -7.02
C ASP A 64 19.35 -11.24 -7.32
N ASP A 65 19.34 -12.04 -6.25
CA ASP A 65 19.31 -13.48 -6.36
C ASP A 65 17.95 -13.80 -6.95
N GLY A 66 17.90 -14.15 -8.24
CA GLY A 66 16.67 -14.38 -8.99
C GLY A 66 15.73 -15.40 -8.31
N VAL A 67 14.48 -15.47 -8.74
CA VAL A 67 13.52 -16.41 -8.13
C VAL A 67 13.95 -17.85 -8.37
N VAL A 68 14.12 -18.60 -7.28
CA VAL A 68 14.47 -20.02 -7.33
C VAL A 68 13.20 -20.85 -7.30
N PHE A 69 12.93 -21.56 -8.38
CA PHE A 69 11.75 -22.42 -8.48
C PHE A 69 12.07 -23.85 -8.00
N PRO A 70 11.39 -24.37 -6.97
CA PRO A 70 11.52 -25.76 -6.55
C PRO A 70 11.11 -26.71 -7.68
N LYS A 71 11.78 -27.87 -7.78
CA LYS A 71 11.51 -28.87 -8.84
C LYS A 71 10.04 -29.25 -8.96
N LYS A 72 9.34 -29.41 -7.82
CA LYS A 72 7.90 -29.74 -7.81
C LYS A 72 7.03 -28.61 -8.36
N VAL A 73 7.36 -27.36 -8.04
CA VAL A 73 6.65 -26.18 -8.56
C VAL A 73 6.84 -26.07 -10.07
N LYS A 74 8.08 -26.25 -10.56
CA LYS A 74 8.37 -26.27 -12.00
C LYS A 74 7.54 -27.34 -12.71
N ALA A 75 7.52 -28.56 -12.19
CA ALA A 75 6.75 -29.66 -12.77
C ALA A 75 5.25 -29.34 -12.84
N ILE A 76 4.67 -28.73 -11.81
CA ILE A 76 3.25 -28.31 -11.80
C ILE A 76 3.02 -27.22 -12.86
N LEU A 77 3.88 -26.20 -12.95
CA LEU A 77 3.74 -25.15 -13.97
C LEU A 77 3.83 -25.72 -15.38
N GLU A 78 4.79 -26.60 -15.63
CA GLU A 78 4.97 -27.27 -16.92
C GLU A 78 3.77 -28.15 -17.28
N THR A 79 3.22 -28.91 -16.33
CA THR A 79 2.15 -29.88 -16.61
C THR A 79 0.77 -29.23 -16.65
N ARG A 80 0.51 -28.19 -15.85
CA ARG A 80 -0.84 -27.64 -15.64
C ARG A 80 -1.03 -26.25 -16.24
N CYS A 81 0.05 -25.52 -16.55
CA CYS A 81 -0.04 -24.12 -16.97
C CYS A 81 0.56 -23.84 -18.35
N VAL A 82 1.64 -24.51 -18.73
CA VAL A 82 2.36 -24.27 -19.99
C VAL A 82 1.56 -24.70 -21.22
N ASP A 83 0.62 -25.63 -21.10
CA ASP A 83 -0.25 -26.03 -22.22
C ASP A 83 -1.07 -24.85 -22.81
N CYS A 84 -1.46 -23.88 -21.97
CA CYS A 84 -2.18 -22.66 -22.39
C CYS A 84 -1.29 -21.40 -22.37
N HIS A 85 -0.21 -21.41 -21.58
CA HIS A 85 0.69 -20.27 -21.36
C HIS A 85 2.14 -20.59 -21.72
N GLY A 86 2.35 -21.35 -22.79
CA GLY A 86 3.64 -21.73 -23.32
C GLY A 86 4.11 -20.85 -24.48
N ARG A 87 5.08 -21.36 -25.23
CA ARG A 87 5.58 -20.70 -26.43
C ARG A 87 4.58 -20.76 -27.58
N ASP A 88 3.93 -21.91 -27.75
CA ASP A 88 3.07 -22.21 -28.90
C ASP A 88 1.63 -21.72 -28.68
N THR A 89 1.20 -21.62 -27.41
CA THR A 89 -0.10 -21.13 -26.94
C THR A 89 0.15 -20.08 -25.85
N SER A 90 -0.32 -18.84 -26.07
CA SER A 90 -0.17 -17.76 -25.08
C SER A 90 -1.51 -17.08 -24.83
N GLU A 91 -2.37 -17.78 -24.11
CA GLU A 91 -3.67 -17.24 -23.72
C GLU A 91 -3.49 -15.95 -22.91
N ALA A 92 -4.34 -14.97 -23.21
CA ALA A 92 -4.29 -13.63 -22.63
C ALA A 92 -2.91 -12.93 -22.75
N ASN A 93 -2.08 -13.33 -23.74
CA ASN A 93 -0.72 -12.83 -23.93
C ASN A 93 0.18 -13.04 -22.68
N VAL A 94 -0.02 -14.16 -21.99
CA VAL A 94 0.78 -14.59 -20.85
C VAL A 94 1.62 -15.81 -21.24
N ARG A 95 2.92 -15.75 -20.92
CA ARG A 95 3.88 -16.84 -21.09
C ARG A 95 4.53 -17.18 -19.76
N LEU A 96 4.51 -18.45 -19.39
CA LEU A 96 5.08 -18.97 -18.15
C LEU A 96 6.32 -19.85 -18.42
N ASP A 97 6.57 -20.23 -19.67
CA ASP A 97 7.71 -21.06 -20.06
C ASP A 97 9.06 -20.32 -20.00
N ASN A 98 9.05 -18.98 -20.13
CA ASN A 98 10.25 -18.15 -20.13
C ASN A 98 10.47 -17.37 -18.83
N LEU A 99 9.83 -17.77 -17.72
CA LEU A 99 9.89 -17.07 -16.43
C LEU A 99 11.32 -16.80 -15.95
N GLU A 100 12.26 -17.71 -16.17
CA GLU A 100 13.66 -17.58 -15.74
C GLU A 100 14.49 -16.62 -16.59
N GLN A 101 14.00 -16.27 -17.78
CA GLN A 101 14.67 -15.33 -18.70
C GLN A 101 14.24 -13.88 -18.45
N LEU A 102 13.16 -13.69 -17.69
CA LEU A 102 12.67 -12.37 -17.32
C LEU A 102 13.57 -11.75 -16.25
N ASN A 103 13.65 -10.42 -16.23
CA ASN A 103 14.21 -9.72 -15.07
C ASN A 103 13.33 -9.94 -13.84
N THR A 104 13.91 -9.80 -12.64
CA THR A 104 13.20 -10.07 -11.39
C THR A 104 11.92 -9.25 -11.22
N ALA A 105 11.92 -7.98 -11.62
CA ALA A 105 10.72 -7.15 -11.51
C ALA A 105 9.56 -7.70 -12.36
N ALA A 106 9.81 -8.03 -13.63
CA ALA A 106 8.81 -8.61 -14.53
C ALA A 106 8.37 -10.01 -14.08
N GLN A 107 9.29 -10.79 -13.54
CA GLN A 107 9.01 -12.11 -12.98
C GLN A 107 8.06 -12.00 -11.78
N LEU A 108 8.34 -11.11 -10.82
CA LEU A 108 7.48 -10.90 -9.64
C LEU A 108 6.10 -10.36 -10.01
N GLU A 109 5.99 -9.46 -11.00
CA GLU A 109 4.71 -8.99 -11.51
C GLU A 109 3.88 -10.13 -12.12
N LEU A 110 4.51 -11.00 -12.90
CA LEU A 110 3.84 -12.15 -13.48
C LEU A 110 3.42 -13.17 -12.40
N LEU A 111 4.28 -13.46 -11.42
CA LEU A 111 3.94 -14.34 -10.30
C LEU A 111 2.79 -13.79 -9.44
N ASN A 112 2.71 -12.47 -9.23
CA ASN A 112 1.56 -11.84 -8.57
C ASN A 112 0.26 -12.09 -9.35
N ARG A 113 0.28 -11.97 -10.68
CA ARG A 113 -0.89 -12.26 -11.52
C ARG A 113 -1.30 -13.73 -11.42
N VAL A 114 -0.34 -14.65 -11.49
CA VAL A 114 -0.60 -16.09 -11.32
C VAL A 114 -1.22 -16.37 -9.94
N GLN A 115 -0.67 -15.76 -8.89
CA GLN A 115 -1.18 -15.89 -7.53
C GLN A 115 -2.64 -15.40 -7.43
N ASP A 116 -2.97 -14.25 -8.02
CA ASP A 116 -4.34 -13.75 -8.03
C ASP A 116 -5.30 -14.73 -8.73
N GLN A 117 -4.92 -15.24 -9.91
CA GLN A 117 -5.78 -16.17 -10.66
C GLN A 117 -6.05 -17.47 -9.91
N LEU A 118 -5.01 -18.02 -9.26
CA LEU A 118 -5.13 -19.22 -8.43
C LEU A 118 -5.98 -18.96 -7.18
N PHE A 119 -5.76 -17.83 -6.50
CA PHE A 119 -6.48 -17.48 -5.28
C PHE A 119 -7.98 -17.27 -5.54
N PHE A 120 -8.33 -16.58 -6.63
CA PHE A 120 -9.74 -16.34 -7.00
C PHE A 120 -10.39 -17.52 -7.72
N GLY A 121 -9.66 -18.62 -7.95
CA GLY A 121 -10.18 -19.79 -8.66
C GLY A 121 -10.60 -19.49 -10.10
N LEU A 122 -9.98 -18.48 -10.72
CA LEU A 122 -10.22 -18.10 -12.11
C LEU A 122 -9.41 -18.95 -13.10
N MET A 123 -8.34 -19.57 -12.60
CA MET A 123 -7.54 -20.54 -13.34
C MET A 123 -7.49 -21.87 -12.59
N PRO A 124 -7.52 -23.00 -13.32
CA PRO A 124 -7.58 -23.11 -14.78
C PRO A 124 -8.99 -22.88 -15.37
N PRO A 125 -9.12 -22.66 -16.70
CA PRO A 125 -10.41 -22.56 -17.35
C PRO A 125 -11.20 -23.88 -17.23
N LYS A 126 -12.52 -23.82 -17.44
CA LYS A 126 -13.42 -24.98 -17.23
C LYS A 126 -13.07 -26.16 -18.13
N GLU A 127 -12.46 -25.89 -19.27
CA GLU A 127 -12.09 -26.84 -20.31
C GLU A 127 -10.71 -27.48 -20.07
N ALA A 128 -9.93 -26.98 -19.12
CA ALA A 128 -8.60 -27.49 -18.80
C ALA A 128 -8.60 -28.31 -17.51
N GLU A 129 -7.61 -29.20 -17.39
CA GLU A 129 -7.48 -30.07 -16.21
C GLU A 129 -7.06 -29.26 -14.98
N ALA A 130 -7.85 -29.36 -13.91
CA ALA A 130 -7.53 -28.68 -12.66
C ALA A 130 -6.35 -29.33 -11.94
N PRO A 131 -5.40 -28.55 -11.39
CA PRO A 131 -4.43 -29.10 -10.45
C PRO A 131 -5.18 -29.68 -9.26
N ASP A 132 -4.65 -30.77 -8.70
CA ASP A 132 -5.26 -31.35 -7.51
C ASP A 132 -5.13 -30.41 -6.29
N GLU A 133 -5.84 -30.70 -5.20
CA GLU A 133 -5.85 -29.83 -4.02
C GLU A 133 -4.44 -29.67 -3.40
N MET A 134 -3.62 -30.72 -3.43
CA MET A 134 -2.25 -30.68 -2.90
C MET A 134 -1.30 -29.90 -3.81
N GLU A 135 -1.39 -30.07 -5.12
CA GLU A 135 -0.66 -29.30 -6.13
C GLU A 135 -1.01 -27.81 -6.01
N ARG A 136 -2.30 -27.50 -5.91
CA ARG A 136 -2.81 -26.13 -5.75
C ARG A 136 -2.32 -25.51 -4.45
N ALA A 137 -2.39 -26.24 -3.33
CA ALA A 137 -1.90 -25.77 -2.04
C ALA A 137 -0.38 -25.55 -2.05
N LEU A 138 0.39 -26.47 -2.64
CA LEU A 138 1.85 -26.37 -2.76
C LEU A 138 2.24 -25.14 -3.58
N LEU A 139 1.64 -24.96 -4.76
CA LEU A 139 1.89 -23.84 -5.65
C LEU A 139 1.51 -22.50 -4.99
N SER A 140 0.32 -22.42 -4.39
CA SER A 140 -0.18 -21.21 -3.73
C SER A 140 0.68 -20.81 -2.53
N ASN A 141 1.08 -21.77 -1.69
CA ASN A 141 1.93 -21.52 -0.53
C ASN A 141 3.33 -21.07 -0.96
N TRP A 142 3.91 -21.71 -1.97
CA TRP A 142 5.21 -21.31 -2.49
C TRP A 142 5.18 -19.88 -3.07
N LEU A 143 4.21 -19.58 -3.95
CA LEU A 143 4.04 -18.25 -4.53
C LEU A 143 3.90 -17.18 -3.45
N ARG A 144 3.06 -17.44 -2.44
CA ARG A 144 2.82 -16.51 -1.35
C ARG A 144 4.08 -16.25 -0.52
N ASN A 145 4.83 -17.29 -0.20
CA ASN A 145 6.07 -17.16 0.58
C ASN A 145 7.17 -16.43 -0.21
N GLU A 146 7.35 -16.77 -1.49
CA GLU A 146 8.36 -16.13 -2.34
C GLU A 146 8.08 -14.63 -2.52
N LEU A 147 6.82 -14.27 -2.82
CA LEU A 147 6.40 -12.88 -2.97
C LEU A 147 6.52 -12.09 -1.65
N ARG A 148 6.21 -12.71 -0.50
CA ARG A 148 6.38 -12.09 0.82
C ARG A 148 7.84 -11.86 1.18
N ASN A 149 8.70 -12.86 0.97
CA ASN A 149 10.12 -12.77 1.29
C ASN A 149 10.82 -11.64 0.52
N ARG A 150 10.28 -11.29 -0.66
CA ARG A 150 10.77 -10.21 -1.52
C ARG A 150 10.02 -8.88 -1.34
N ASN A 151 9.09 -8.78 -0.38
CA ASN A 151 8.23 -7.61 -0.18
C ASN A 151 7.45 -7.18 -1.43
N ALA A 152 7.07 -8.15 -2.28
CA ALA A 152 6.41 -7.93 -3.56
C ALA A 152 4.97 -8.50 -3.61
N SER A 153 4.43 -8.94 -2.47
CA SER A 153 3.09 -9.54 -2.39
C SER A 153 1.99 -8.48 -2.52
N LYS A 154 1.34 -8.44 -3.70
CA LYS A 154 0.17 -7.57 -3.94
C LYS A 154 -1.11 -8.19 -3.40
N LEU A 155 -1.22 -9.52 -3.39
CA LEU A 155 -2.41 -10.20 -2.87
C LEU A 155 -2.62 -9.91 -1.38
N ASP A 156 -1.55 -9.91 -0.57
CA ASP A 156 -1.69 -9.61 0.86
C ASP A 156 -2.16 -8.17 1.12
N GLU A 157 -1.82 -7.23 0.25
CA GLU A 157 -2.33 -5.86 0.30
C GLU A 157 -3.83 -5.81 -0.04
N LYS A 158 -4.24 -6.47 -1.13
CA LYS A 158 -5.66 -6.58 -1.52
C LYS A 158 -6.51 -7.22 -0.43
N LEU A 159 -6.00 -8.28 0.21
CA LEU A 159 -6.70 -8.98 1.30
C LEU A 159 -6.90 -8.13 2.56
N ARG A 160 -6.22 -6.98 2.69
CA ARG A 160 -6.49 -6.01 3.76
C ARG A 160 -7.72 -5.14 3.47
N GLU A 161 -8.12 -5.03 2.21
CA GLU A 161 -9.28 -4.24 1.85
C GLU A 161 -10.58 -4.97 2.20
N PRO A 162 -11.59 -4.23 2.70
CA PRO A 162 -12.87 -4.84 3.10
C PRO A 162 -13.59 -5.54 1.94
N ALA A 163 -13.36 -5.10 0.70
CA ALA A 163 -13.94 -5.70 -0.49
C ALA A 163 -13.54 -7.17 -0.69
N PHE A 164 -12.36 -7.57 -0.19
CA PHE A 164 -11.85 -8.93 -0.36
C PHE A 164 -12.09 -9.84 0.85
N GLY A 165 -12.78 -9.36 1.90
CA GLY A 165 -13.07 -10.16 3.09
C GLY A 165 -13.91 -11.42 2.81
N ASN A 166 -14.70 -11.42 1.74
CA ASN A 166 -15.55 -12.55 1.35
C ASN A 166 -14.82 -13.68 0.62
N TYR A 167 -13.53 -13.51 0.27
CA TYR A 167 -12.74 -14.54 -0.41
C TYR A 167 -12.01 -15.48 0.57
N VAL A 168 -12.26 -15.35 1.87
CA VAL A 168 -11.73 -16.28 2.86
C VAL A 168 -12.61 -17.54 2.88
N ASP A 169 -11.97 -18.71 2.94
CA ASP A 169 -12.66 -19.99 3.01
C ASP A 169 -13.45 -20.13 4.31
N HIS A 170 -14.77 -19.95 4.22
CA HIS A 170 -15.66 -20.02 5.38
C HIS A 170 -15.70 -21.40 6.04
N VAL A 171 -15.50 -22.49 5.28
CA VAL A 171 -15.51 -23.83 5.86
C VAL A 171 -14.31 -23.98 6.78
N LYS A 172 -13.11 -23.64 6.32
CA LYS A 172 -11.89 -23.69 7.14
C LYS A 172 -11.91 -22.74 8.35
N LEU A 173 -12.66 -21.64 8.26
CA LEU A 173 -12.84 -20.71 9.37
C LEU A 173 -13.76 -21.25 10.48
N PHE A 174 -14.76 -22.06 10.13
CA PHE A 174 -15.84 -22.46 11.04
C PHE A 174 -15.93 -23.96 11.32
N ASP A 175 -15.12 -24.80 10.66
CA ASP A 175 -15.08 -26.26 10.88
C ASP A 175 -14.39 -26.68 12.19
N GLY A 176 -13.73 -25.75 12.88
CA GLY A 176 -13.00 -26.00 14.12
C GLY A 176 -11.62 -26.65 13.92
N SER A 177 -11.14 -26.78 12.68
CA SER A 177 -9.80 -27.27 12.37
C SER A 177 -8.70 -26.29 12.80
N THR A 178 -8.99 -24.99 12.75
CA THR A 178 -8.07 -23.93 13.17
C THR A 178 -8.08 -23.79 14.69
N THR A 179 -7.03 -24.33 15.33
CA THR A 179 -6.83 -24.26 16.80
C THR A 179 -5.90 -23.12 17.22
N GLU A 180 -5.31 -22.42 16.26
CA GLU A 180 -4.41 -21.29 16.52
C GLU A 180 -5.14 -20.14 17.21
N LYS A 181 -4.40 -19.38 18.03
CA LYS A 181 -4.97 -18.20 18.68
C LYS A 181 -5.32 -17.16 17.60
N PRO A 182 -6.50 -16.51 17.69
CA PRO A 182 -6.84 -15.45 16.77
C PRO A 182 -5.81 -14.33 16.87
N PHE A 183 -5.24 -13.96 15.73
CA PHE A 183 -4.30 -12.86 15.61
C PHE A 183 -4.85 -11.83 14.64
N THR A 184 -4.76 -10.56 15.01
CA THR A 184 -4.94 -9.45 14.08
C THR A 184 -3.75 -8.51 14.21
N PRO A 185 -3.20 -7.99 13.09
CA PRO A 185 -2.13 -7.01 13.16
C PRO A 185 -2.59 -5.77 13.94
N ALA A 186 -1.64 -4.96 14.41
CA ALA A 186 -1.95 -3.66 15.00
C ALA A 186 -2.76 -2.84 13.99
N ARG A 187 -3.96 -2.41 14.39
CA ARG A 187 -4.88 -1.60 13.59
C ARG A 187 -4.97 -0.23 14.21
N ARG A 188 -4.92 0.85 13.41
CA ARG A 188 -5.30 2.17 13.91
C ARG A 188 -6.81 2.31 13.83
N TRP A 189 -7.38 2.86 14.89
CA TRP A 189 -8.81 3.13 14.99
C TRP A 189 -9.07 4.54 14.46
N LEU A 190 -9.73 4.63 13.31
CA LEU A 190 -10.15 5.92 12.78
C LEU A 190 -11.26 6.48 13.66
N VAL A 191 -11.07 7.72 14.11
CA VAL A 191 -12.05 8.46 14.89
C VAL A 191 -13.00 9.15 13.92
N SER A 192 -14.32 9.00 14.13
CA SER A 192 -15.29 9.68 13.26
C SER A 192 -15.13 11.20 13.33
N PRO A 193 -15.42 11.94 12.24
CA PRO A 193 -15.37 13.40 12.24
C PRO A 193 -16.17 14.02 13.38
N GLN A 194 -17.32 13.42 13.73
CA GLN A 194 -18.16 13.89 14.83
C GLN A 194 -17.44 13.75 16.16
N ILE A 195 -16.87 12.57 16.46
CA ILE A 195 -16.13 12.35 17.71
C ILE A 195 -14.91 13.28 17.80
N PHE A 196 -14.24 13.55 16.68
CA PHE A 196 -13.13 14.51 16.65
C PHE A 196 -13.59 15.91 17.09
N HIS A 197 -14.65 16.46 16.50
CA HIS A 197 -15.17 17.78 16.90
C HIS A 197 -15.66 17.78 18.35
N GLU A 198 -16.24 16.68 18.81
CA GLU A 198 -16.65 16.55 20.21
C GLU A 198 -15.49 16.54 21.20
N ARG A 199 -14.36 15.95 20.81
CA ARG A 199 -13.13 16.05 21.61
C ARG A 199 -12.63 17.49 21.68
N VAL A 200 -12.70 18.25 20.59
CA VAL A 200 -12.33 19.68 20.61
C VAL A 200 -13.30 20.48 21.48
N ASN A 201 -14.62 20.26 21.38
CA ASN A 201 -15.61 20.85 22.29
C ASN A 201 -15.29 20.53 23.76
N ALA A 202 -14.91 19.28 24.06
CA ALA A 202 -14.56 18.85 25.41
C ALA A 202 -13.32 19.55 25.96
N VAL A 203 -12.30 19.80 25.13
CA VAL A 203 -11.10 20.57 25.51
C VAL A 203 -11.47 22.00 25.94
N PHE A 204 -12.42 22.63 25.24
CA PHE A 204 -12.93 23.95 25.60
C PHE A 204 -14.08 23.92 26.61
N LYS A 205 -14.43 22.75 27.16
CA LYS A 205 -15.55 22.54 28.09
C LYS A 205 -16.89 23.09 27.58
N LEU A 206 -17.10 23.09 26.25
CA LEU A 206 -18.31 23.60 25.63
C LEU A 206 -19.45 22.58 25.77
N THR A 207 -20.56 23.00 26.39
CA THR A 207 -21.73 22.15 26.64
C THR A 207 -23.01 22.78 26.10
N GLY A 208 -24.04 21.94 25.90
CA GLY A 208 -25.37 22.40 25.45
C GLY A 208 -25.32 23.25 24.17
N ARG A 209 -25.92 24.44 24.24
CA ARG A 209 -26.00 25.39 23.12
C ARG A 209 -24.66 26.01 22.70
N SER A 210 -23.64 25.94 23.57
CA SER A 210 -22.31 26.48 23.29
C SER A 210 -21.42 25.54 22.46
N ARG A 211 -21.88 24.31 22.20
CA ARG A 211 -21.16 23.33 21.37
C ARG A 211 -21.06 23.82 19.94
N GLN A 212 -19.88 23.68 19.35
CA GLN A 212 -19.64 24.05 17.96
C GLN A 212 -19.58 22.80 17.08
N ARG A 213 -20.11 22.93 15.86
CA ARG A 213 -20.02 21.88 14.83
C ARG A 213 -18.72 21.94 14.04
N SER A 214 -18.07 23.10 14.02
CA SER A 214 -16.78 23.34 13.39
C SER A 214 -16.03 24.42 14.15
N PHE A 215 -14.71 24.37 14.11
CA PHE A 215 -13.82 25.36 14.71
C PHE A 215 -12.97 25.99 13.62
N TYR A 216 -12.94 27.33 13.56
CA TYR A 216 -12.08 28.03 12.62
C TYR A 216 -10.61 27.73 12.92
N GLY A 217 -9.87 27.17 11.96
CA GLY A 217 -8.45 26.81 12.14
C GLY A 217 -8.20 25.39 12.66
N VAL A 218 -9.23 24.61 12.94
CA VAL A 218 -9.10 23.16 13.21
C VAL A 218 -9.63 22.38 12.01
N THR A 219 -8.77 21.55 11.42
CA THR A 219 -9.12 20.72 10.27
C THR A 219 -9.09 19.25 10.67
N ASN A 220 -10.15 18.48 10.40
CA ASN A 220 -10.12 17.05 10.69
C ASN A 220 -9.06 16.37 9.81
N PRO A 221 -8.02 15.74 10.40
CA PRO A 221 -6.98 15.08 9.63
C PRO A 221 -7.46 13.78 8.97
N ILE A 222 -8.58 13.21 9.40
CA ILE A 222 -9.08 11.92 8.92
C ILE A 222 -10.35 12.15 8.10
N VAL A 223 -10.22 12.07 6.78
CA VAL A 223 -11.35 12.12 5.85
C VAL A 223 -11.84 10.70 5.59
N LEU A 224 -13.12 10.45 5.86
CA LEU A 224 -13.74 9.15 5.56
C LEU A 224 -14.19 9.13 4.08
N PRO A 225 -14.06 7.99 3.38
CA PRO A 225 -14.57 7.85 2.02
C PRO A 225 -16.09 8.05 1.93
N GLU A 226 -16.56 8.58 0.79
CA GLU A 226 -18.00 8.87 0.58
C GLU A 226 -18.83 7.65 0.11
N HIS A 227 -18.20 6.52 -0.21
CA HIS A 227 -18.91 5.33 -0.71
C HIS A 227 -19.78 4.66 0.37
N SER A 228 -20.79 3.89 -0.04
CA SER A 228 -21.64 3.11 0.86
C SER A 228 -20.92 1.87 1.41
N GLY A 229 -21.17 1.51 2.67
CA GLY A 229 -20.61 0.30 3.29
C GLY A 229 -19.71 0.59 4.49
N VAL A 230 -18.74 -0.29 4.74
CA VAL A 230 -17.76 -0.15 5.83
C VAL A 230 -16.77 0.96 5.47
N ARG A 231 -16.81 2.09 6.20
CA ARG A 231 -15.97 3.29 5.95
C ARG A 231 -14.76 3.42 6.89
N TYR A 232 -14.77 2.64 7.97
CA TYR A 232 -13.80 2.74 9.07
C TYR A 232 -12.73 1.65 8.96
N TYR A 233 -12.07 1.56 7.81
CA TYR A 233 -10.94 0.64 7.62
C TYR A 233 -9.66 1.46 7.43
N ASP A 234 -8.55 0.91 7.95
CA ASP A 234 -7.25 1.57 7.95
C ASP A 234 -6.29 0.82 7.01
N THR A 235 -6.38 1.15 5.72
CA THR A 235 -5.46 0.63 4.70
C THR A 235 -4.49 1.70 4.19
N THR A 236 -4.72 2.97 4.52
CA THR A 236 -3.87 4.08 4.07
C THR A 236 -2.76 4.37 5.08
N ALA A 237 -1.57 4.70 4.59
CA ALA A 237 -0.49 5.15 5.46
C ALA A 237 -0.78 6.55 6.03
N LEU A 238 -0.38 6.78 7.28
CA LEU A 238 -0.24 8.13 7.84
C LEU A 238 0.97 8.80 7.20
N ASP A 239 0.71 9.74 6.29
CA ASP A 239 1.77 10.55 5.69
C ASP A 239 2.12 11.78 6.55
N GLY A 240 3.15 12.51 6.12
CA GLY A 240 3.54 13.77 6.75
C GLY A 240 2.46 14.84 6.69
N GLY A 241 1.55 14.80 5.71
CA GLY A 241 0.43 15.74 5.59
C GLY A 241 -0.55 15.61 6.76
N HIS A 242 -0.94 14.37 7.10
CA HIS A 242 -1.79 14.10 8.26
C HIS A 242 -1.14 14.59 9.56
N LEU A 243 0.16 14.33 9.73
CA LEU A 243 0.91 14.78 10.91
C LEU A 243 0.95 16.31 11.01
N LEU A 244 1.19 17.01 9.89
CA LEU A 244 1.23 18.47 9.85
C LEU A 244 -0.13 19.08 10.22
N ILE A 245 -1.23 18.51 9.74
CA ILE A 245 -2.58 18.93 10.13
C ILE A 245 -2.78 18.77 11.64
N MET A 246 -2.39 17.61 12.19
CA MET A 246 -2.51 17.35 13.63
C MET A 246 -1.68 18.34 14.48
N LEU A 247 -0.45 18.64 14.06
CA LEU A 247 0.41 19.62 14.74
C LEU A 247 -0.17 21.04 14.66
N ASN A 248 -0.70 21.44 13.51
CA ASN A 248 -1.34 22.74 13.33
C ASN A 248 -2.60 22.87 14.20
N ASN A 249 -3.44 21.84 14.25
CA ASN A 249 -4.59 21.80 15.16
C ASN A 249 -4.17 21.93 16.63
N ALA A 250 -3.15 21.15 17.05
CA ALA A 250 -2.67 21.18 18.42
C ALA A 250 -2.12 22.56 18.80
N ARG A 251 -1.35 23.19 17.91
CA ARG A 251 -0.85 24.56 18.09
C ARG A 251 -2.00 25.55 18.25
N TRP A 252 -2.99 25.51 17.37
CA TRP A 252 -4.14 26.40 17.41
C TRP A 252 -4.95 26.25 18.70
N ILE A 253 -5.25 25.01 19.10
CA ILE A 253 -6.01 24.71 20.32
C ILE A 253 -5.24 25.21 21.56
N SER A 254 -3.93 24.95 21.63
CA SER A 254 -3.08 25.38 22.73
C SER A 254 -3.04 26.91 22.87
N GLN A 255 -2.88 27.63 21.77
CA GLN A 255 -2.88 29.10 21.78
C GLN A 255 -4.21 29.67 22.29
N LYS A 256 -5.35 29.08 21.89
CA LYS A 256 -6.67 29.53 22.36
C LYS A 256 -6.90 29.25 23.84
N GLN A 257 -6.43 28.12 24.35
CA GLN A 257 -6.48 27.80 25.78
C GLN A 257 -5.64 28.77 26.60
N ILE A 258 -4.41 29.08 26.17
CA ILE A 258 -3.55 30.06 26.83
C ILE A 258 -4.20 31.44 26.83
N PHE A 259 -4.74 31.87 25.68
CA PHE A 259 -5.44 33.15 25.58
C PHE A 259 -6.62 33.25 26.56
N ALA A 260 -7.49 32.22 26.59
CA ALA A 260 -8.63 32.16 27.50
C ALA A 260 -8.26 32.01 29.00
N ALA A 261 -7.04 31.58 29.31
CA ALA A 261 -6.54 31.49 30.69
C ALA A 261 -5.85 32.79 31.15
N THR A 262 -5.40 33.62 30.21
CA THR A 262 -4.63 34.85 30.49
C THR A 262 -5.48 36.12 30.41
N HIS A 263 -6.65 36.05 29.77
CA HIS A 263 -7.62 37.14 29.61
C HIS A 263 -9.00 36.65 30.02
#